data_AF-A0A1I6T5K4-F1
#
_entry.id   AF-A0A1I6T5K4-F1
#
_cell.length_a   1.000
_cell.length_b   1.000
_cell.length_c   1.000
_cell.angle_alpha   90.00
_cell.angle_beta   90.00
_cell.angle_gamma   90.00
#
_symmetry.space_group_name_H-M   'P 1'
#
loop_
_entity.id
_entity.type
_entity.pdbx_description
1 polymer ?
#
loop_
_entity_poly.entity_id
_entity_poly.type
_entity_poly.pdbx_seq_one_letter_code
_entity_poly.pdbx_strand_id
1 'polypeptide(L)'
;MLHRGTFPEQKTRIGQFVPAAFLPPWQLPKMSTIGLRIPRCTDWPFPDGLYMFQSRWEEGYIIVTGHPSNDQFMPVGVVLRRTPGVTRWAKWAWRAVAVLPGAGPADWRELRREGDVVEYHAATRSLELYRAETEAYLHGITAREPSVYVVMRKTLGEHPFEVVLITASPYEAQDYCDSGEDIVEKVPMPAGLLAWVGDFVERYHEEEEFVKRRRDRARVDGKQDGIGDPRISTTADVYASPALKRGRLQ
;
A
#
# COMPACT_ATOMS: atom_id res chain seq x y z
N MET A 1 16.63 -32.03 68.10
CA MET A 1 17.21 -30.76 67.61
C MET A 1 17.02 -30.75 66.10
N LEU A 2 15.89 -30.37 65.49
CA LEU A 2 15.17 -29.09 65.52
C LEU A 2 16.11 -27.88 65.35
N HIS A 3 16.34 -27.47 64.11
CA HIS A 3 16.31 -26.05 63.77
C HIS A 3 15.41 -25.85 62.54
N ARG A 4 14.33 -25.09 62.79
CA ARG A 4 13.32 -24.66 61.82
C ARG A 4 13.86 -23.41 61.13
N GLY A 5 13.91 -23.41 59.79
CA GLY A 5 14.06 -22.21 58.98
C GLY A 5 12.67 -21.74 58.56
N THR A 6 12.15 -20.73 59.25
CA THR A 6 10.85 -20.10 59.02
C THR A 6 10.94 -19.07 57.89
N PHE A 7 10.14 -19.30 56.85
CA PHE A 7 9.70 -18.32 55.85
C PHE A 7 8.99 -17.13 56.53
N PRO A 8 9.28 -15.87 56.15
CA PRO A 8 8.35 -14.78 56.40
C PRO A 8 7.33 -14.67 55.27
N GLU A 9 6.12 -15.04 55.65
CA GLU A 9 4.82 -14.85 55.04
C GLU A 9 4.57 -13.40 54.61
N GLN A 10 4.53 -13.16 53.29
CA GLN A 10 4.06 -11.90 52.71
C GLN A 10 2.52 -11.87 52.82
N LYS A 11 2.01 -11.15 53.82
CA LYS A 11 0.58 -10.90 53.99
C LYS A 11 0.06 -10.01 52.87
N THR A 12 -0.81 -10.59 52.06
CA THR A 12 -1.83 -9.93 51.25
C THR A 12 -2.55 -8.86 52.08
N ARG A 13 -2.43 -7.59 51.70
CA ARG A 13 -3.44 -6.57 51.98
C ARG A 13 -3.96 -6.04 50.65
N ILE A 14 -5.17 -6.49 50.35
CA ILE A 14 -6.07 -5.92 49.34
C ILE A 14 -6.36 -4.49 49.78
N GLY A 15 -5.73 -3.54 49.11
CA GLY A 15 -6.00 -2.11 49.21
C GLY A 15 -7.02 -1.73 48.14
N GLN A 16 -8.13 -1.18 48.60
CA GLN A 16 -9.36 -0.88 47.88
C GLN A 16 -9.16 -0.01 46.63
N PHE A 17 -9.78 -0.46 45.54
CA PHE A 17 -10.18 0.38 44.41
C PHE A 17 -11.17 1.45 44.89
N VAL A 18 -10.89 2.72 44.60
CA VAL A 18 -11.84 3.82 44.70
C VAL A 18 -11.91 4.48 43.31
N PRO A 19 -13.10 4.64 42.70
CA PRO A 19 -13.24 5.21 41.37
C PRO A 19 -13.00 6.73 41.38
N ALA A 20 -12.26 7.21 40.38
CA ALA A 20 -12.02 8.62 40.14
C ALA A 20 -13.30 9.32 39.66
N ALA A 21 -13.89 10.12 40.54
CA ALA A 21 -14.84 11.16 40.17
C ALA A 21 -14.62 12.37 41.10
N PHE A 22 -14.52 13.56 40.49
CA PHE A 22 -14.53 14.89 41.09
C PHE A 22 -13.32 15.32 41.93
N LEU A 23 -12.43 16.12 41.31
CA LEU A 23 -11.63 17.13 42.03
C LEU A 23 -11.91 18.53 41.42
N PRO A 24 -12.18 19.55 42.26
CA PRO A 24 -12.53 20.90 41.82
C PRO A 24 -11.30 21.76 41.39
N PRO A 25 -11.51 22.78 40.53
CA PRO A 25 -10.48 23.40 39.68
C PRO A 25 -9.51 24.40 40.34
N TRP A 26 -9.45 24.49 41.68
CA TRP A 26 -8.71 25.57 42.37
C TRP A 26 -7.38 25.13 43.03
N GLN A 27 -6.87 23.94 42.70
CA GLN A 27 -5.66 23.37 43.32
C GLN A 27 -4.47 23.16 42.36
N LEU A 28 -4.41 23.91 41.24
CA LEU A 28 -3.23 23.92 40.36
C LEU A 28 -2.20 24.98 40.82
N PRO A 29 -0.90 24.65 40.85
CA PRO A 29 0.15 25.62 41.18
C PRO A 29 0.31 26.69 40.08
N LYS A 30 0.47 27.95 40.51
CA LYS A 30 0.67 29.12 39.65
C LYS A 30 2.04 29.06 38.97
N MET A 31 2.08 28.82 37.66
CA MET A 31 3.29 29.05 36.85
C MET A 31 3.34 30.50 36.38
N SER A 32 4.49 31.11 36.63
CA SER A 32 4.85 32.49 36.34
C SER A 32 4.84 32.82 34.86
N THR A 33 4.32 34.00 34.56
CA THR A 33 4.34 34.72 33.28
C THR A 33 5.76 34.79 32.70
N ILE A 34 6.01 34.05 31.61
CA ILE A 34 7.04 34.39 30.63
C ILE A 34 6.31 34.94 29.42
N GLY A 35 6.58 36.21 29.12
CA GLY A 35 5.94 36.95 28.05
C GLY A 35 6.28 36.35 26.68
N LEU A 36 5.28 35.76 26.04
CA LEU A 36 5.24 35.57 24.60
C LEU A 36 4.14 36.47 24.04
N ARG A 37 4.60 37.47 23.30
CA ARG A 37 3.78 38.44 22.57
C ARG A 37 3.12 37.68 21.41
N ILE A 38 1.87 37.28 21.57
CA ILE A 38 1.05 36.71 20.49
C ILE A 38 0.72 37.85 19.51
N PRO A 39 1.16 37.81 18.24
CA PRO A 39 0.62 38.73 17.25
C PRO A 39 -0.84 38.36 16.98
N ARG A 40 -1.70 39.39 16.97
CA ARG A 40 -3.12 39.26 16.61
C ARG A 40 -3.23 38.73 15.18
N CYS A 41 -4.09 37.73 15.03
CA CYS A 41 -4.55 37.19 13.78
C CYS A 41 -5.46 38.22 13.10
N THR A 42 -4.94 38.95 12.12
CA THR A 42 -5.70 39.51 10.99
C THR A 42 -4.72 40.16 10.01
N ASP A 43 -4.91 39.84 8.73
CA ASP A 43 -4.34 40.48 7.54
C ASP A 43 -2.97 39.98 7.03
N TRP A 44 -2.98 38.88 6.24
CA TRP A 44 -2.41 38.89 4.87
C TRP A 44 -2.85 37.67 4.03
N PRO A 45 -3.11 37.83 2.71
CA PRO A 45 -3.49 36.74 1.83
C PRO A 45 -2.26 36.07 1.18
N PHE A 46 -2.14 34.75 1.33
CA PHE A 46 -1.35 33.91 0.44
C PHE A 46 -2.11 32.59 0.26
N PRO A 47 -2.48 32.18 -0.97
CA PRO A 47 -2.97 30.84 -1.20
C PRO A 47 -1.77 29.89 -1.12
N ASP A 48 -2.04 28.68 -0.64
CA ASP A 48 -1.19 27.49 -0.72
C ASP A 48 -0.22 27.30 0.45
N GLY A 49 -0.69 26.51 1.42
CA GLY A 49 -0.07 26.19 2.69
C GLY A 49 1.19 25.34 2.61
N LEU A 50 2.32 25.98 2.33
CA LEU A 50 3.65 25.50 2.69
C LEU A 50 3.97 25.87 4.14
N TYR A 51 4.09 24.89 5.03
CA TYR A 51 4.79 25.05 6.31
C TYR A 51 6.17 24.44 6.21
N MET A 52 7.21 25.28 6.25
CA MET A 52 8.60 24.87 6.40
C MET A 52 8.94 24.86 7.89
N PHE A 53 8.94 23.69 8.54
CA PHE A 53 9.53 23.56 9.87
C PHE A 53 10.97 23.06 9.74
N GLN A 54 11.91 23.97 9.93
CA GLN A 54 13.35 23.74 9.72
C GLN A 54 14.01 23.42 11.07
N SER A 55 14.28 22.14 11.34
CA SER A 55 15.20 21.74 12.42
C SER A 55 16.38 20.97 11.82
N ARG A 56 17.55 21.58 11.89
CA ARG A 56 18.85 21.03 11.49
C ARG A 56 19.27 19.89 12.43
N TRP A 57 20.06 18.93 11.92
CA TRP A 57 21.21 18.22 12.52
C TRP A 57 21.30 16.72 12.10
N GLU A 58 22.52 16.17 12.16
CA GLU A 58 23.19 15.16 11.29
C GLU A 58 22.74 13.69 11.30
N GLU A 59 21.58 13.33 11.82
CA GLU A 59 21.16 11.92 11.87
C GLU A 59 19.81 11.75 11.16
N GLY A 60 19.86 11.10 10.00
CA GLY A 60 18.82 11.11 8.97
C GLY A 60 17.42 10.79 9.48
N TYR A 61 16.48 11.69 9.16
CA TYR A 61 15.05 11.45 9.25
C TYR A 61 14.49 11.19 7.85
N ILE A 62 13.59 10.22 7.75
CA ILE A 62 12.73 10.03 6.57
C ILE A 62 11.73 11.17 6.56
N ILE A 63 11.79 12.03 5.54
CA ILE A 63 10.79 13.08 5.32
C ILE A 63 9.60 12.42 4.62
N VAL A 64 8.49 12.25 5.34
CA VAL A 64 7.19 11.98 4.70
C VAL A 64 6.59 13.31 4.29
N THR A 65 6.93 13.79 3.08
CA THR A 65 6.21 14.92 2.48
C THR A 65 4.87 14.43 1.95
N GLY A 66 3.85 14.41 2.81
CA GLY A 66 2.48 14.13 2.39
C GLY A 66 1.82 15.39 1.83
N HIS A 67 1.52 15.38 0.53
CA HIS A 67 0.26 15.96 0.06
C HIS A 67 -0.88 15.25 0.82
N PRO A 68 -2.11 15.80 0.96
CA PRO A 68 -3.23 15.01 1.47
C PRO A 68 -3.69 13.99 0.42
N SER A 69 -2.78 13.12 -0.04
CA SER A 69 -3.14 11.85 -0.63
C SER A 69 -3.52 10.94 0.54
N ASN A 70 -4.72 10.38 0.50
CA ASN A 70 -5.20 9.46 1.53
C ASN A 70 -4.54 8.07 1.44
N ASP A 71 -3.51 7.96 0.60
CA ASP A 71 -2.70 6.78 0.38
C ASP A 71 -1.78 6.56 1.58
N GLN A 72 -1.58 5.31 1.96
CA GLN A 72 -0.72 4.95 3.07
C GLN A 72 0.47 4.14 2.57
N PHE A 73 1.60 4.28 3.24
CA PHE A 73 2.78 3.49 2.94
C PHE A 73 3.52 3.09 4.20
N MET A 74 4.22 1.96 4.14
CA MET A 74 5.06 1.48 5.22
C MET A 74 6.28 0.75 4.66
N PRO A 75 7.49 0.99 5.19
CA PRO A 75 8.65 0.18 4.81
C PRO A 75 8.46 -1.26 5.32
N VAL A 76 8.71 -2.22 4.44
CA VAL A 76 8.61 -3.65 4.75
C VAL A 76 9.89 -4.34 4.30
N GLY A 77 10.57 -4.98 5.24
CA GLY A 77 11.73 -5.82 4.98
C GLY A 77 11.32 -7.18 4.43
N VAL A 78 12.03 -7.68 3.42
CA VAL A 78 11.80 -8.99 2.82
C VAL A 78 12.87 -9.96 3.30
N VAL A 79 12.43 -11.11 3.80
CA VAL A 79 13.33 -12.19 4.24
C VAL A 79 13.38 -13.29 3.19
N LEU A 80 14.55 -13.49 2.59
CA LEU A 80 14.83 -14.60 1.68
C LEU A 80 15.59 -15.70 2.40
N ARG A 81 15.09 -16.93 2.26
CA ARG A 81 15.73 -18.13 2.75
C ARG A 81 16.46 -18.84 1.62
N ARG A 82 17.75 -19.11 1.83
CA ARG A 82 18.56 -20.03 1.03
C ARG A 82 18.55 -21.42 1.68
N THR A 83 18.24 -22.45 0.91
CA THR A 83 18.37 -23.85 1.33
C THR A 83 19.19 -24.64 0.31
N PRO A 84 19.81 -25.77 0.70
CA PRO A 84 20.36 -26.72 -0.27
C PRO A 84 19.30 -27.11 -1.31
N GLY A 85 19.69 -27.10 -2.58
CA GLY A 85 18.81 -27.53 -3.65
C GLY A 85 18.66 -29.05 -3.68
N VAL A 86 17.48 -29.51 -4.09
CA VAL A 86 17.14 -30.94 -4.13
C VAL A 86 17.55 -31.62 -5.44
N THR A 87 18.11 -30.88 -6.40
CA THR A 87 18.50 -31.39 -7.71
C THR A 87 19.98 -31.14 -8.00
N ARG A 88 20.57 -31.96 -8.87
CA ARG A 88 21.96 -31.80 -9.32
C ARG A 88 22.22 -30.50 -10.08
N TRP A 89 21.18 -29.85 -10.61
CA TRP A 89 21.28 -28.68 -11.48
C TRP A 89 21.18 -27.35 -10.74
N ALA A 90 20.61 -27.36 -9.53
CA ALA A 90 20.49 -26.18 -8.69
C ALA A 90 21.07 -26.51 -7.32
N LYS A 91 22.27 -25.98 -7.03
CA LYS A 91 22.92 -26.15 -5.72
C LYS A 91 22.12 -25.52 -4.59
N TRP A 92 21.41 -24.42 -4.88
CA TRP A 92 20.66 -23.65 -3.90
C TRP A 92 19.22 -23.45 -4.37
N ALA A 93 18.29 -23.54 -3.44
CA ALA A 93 16.90 -23.11 -3.60
C ALA A 93 16.66 -21.85 -2.75
N TRP A 94 15.86 -20.94 -3.27
CA TRP A 94 15.58 -19.64 -2.67
C TRP A 94 14.08 -19.42 -2.60
N ARG A 95 13.61 -18.86 -1.48
CA ARG A 95 12.20 -18.50 -1.27
C ARG A 95 12.07 -17.28 -0.38
N ALA A 96 11.07 -16.43 -0.64
CA ALA A 96 10.63 -15.43 0.33
C ALA A 96 9.82 -16.14 1.42
N VAL A 97 10.25 -16.00 2.68
CA VAL A 97 9.68 -16.77 3.80
C VAL A 97 8.99 -15.90 4.84
N ALA A 98 9.35 -14.62 4.93
CA ALA A 98 8.77 -13.70 5.89
C ALA A 98 8.92 -12.26 5.42
N VAL A 99 8.11 -11.39 6.01
CA VAL A 99 8.20 -9.93 5.86
C VAL A 99 8.28 -9.27 7.23
N LEU A 100 8.96 -8.12 7.29
CA LEU A 100 9.26 -7.37 8.51
C LEU A 100 8.67 -5.95 8.39
N PRO A 101 7.45 -5.69 8.89
CA PRO A 101 6.85 -4.36 8.87
C PRO A 101 7.69 -3.36 9.69
N GLY A 102 7.89 -2.16 9.15
CA GLY A 102 8.68 -1.11 9.81
C GLY A 102 10.19 -1.35 9.81
N ALA A 103 10.70 -2.28 8.99
CA ALA A 103 12.13 -2.56 8.96
C ALA A 103 12.92 -1.36 8.38
N GLY A 104 14.10 -1.09 8.97
CA GLY A 104 15.08 -0.19 8.37
C GLY A 104 15.76 -0.81 7.14
N PRO A 105 16.47 -0.02 6.32
CA PRO A 105 17.08 -0.50 5.08
C PRO A 105 18.07 -1.65 5.36
N ALA A 106 18.09 -2.62 4.45
CA ALA A 106 19.09 -3.67 4.43
C ALA A 106 19.47 -4.04 3.00
N ASP A 107 20.70 -4.53 2.89
CA ASP A 107 21.26 -5.12 1.69
C ASP A 107 21.81 -6.50 2.09
N TRP A 108 21.02 -7.54 1.81
CA TRP A 108 21.39 -8.94 2.04
C TRP A 108 22.01 -9.28 3.40
N ARG A 109 21.49 -8.66 4.46
CA ARG A 109 21.98 -8.89 5.82
C ARG A 109 21.54 -10.26 6.32
N GLU A 110 22.50 -11.10 6.69
CA GLU A 110 22.21 -12.39 7.36
C GLU A 110 21.48 -12.16 8.69
N LEU A 111 20.31 -12.79 8.85
CA LEU A 111 19.50 -12.75 10.07
C LEU A 111 19.75 -13.99 10.93
N ARG A 112 19.78 -15.15 10.28
CA ARG A 112 19.90 -16.46 10.94
C ARG A 112 20.56 -17.47 10.02
N ARG A 113 21.31 -18.39 10.61
CA ARG A 113 21.88 -19.56 9.95
C ARG A 113 21.64 -20.81 10.77
N GLU A 114 21.26 -21.88 10.09
CA GLU A 114 21.09 -23.21 10.65
C GLU A 114 21.64 -24.25 9.66
N GLY A 115 22.86 -24.71 9.92
CA GLY A 115 23.60 -25.53 8.95
C GLY A 115 23.77 -24.78 7.61
N ASP A 116 23.29 -25.41 6.54
CA ASP A 116 23.31 -24.85 5.18
C ASP A 116 22.10 -23.95 4.86
N VAL A 117 21.14 -23.83 5.78
CA VAL A 117 19.99 -22.94 5.65
C VAL A 117 20.35 -21.57 6.19
N VAL A 118 20.11 -20.52 5.39
CA VAL A 118 20.40 -19.14 5.78
C VAL A 118 19.23 -18.24 5.43
N GLU A 119 18.85 -17.37 6.35
CA GLU A 119 17.83 -16.34 6.15
C GLU A 119 18.50 -14.97 6.08
N TYR A 120 18.18 -14.23 5.04
CA TYR A 120 18.70 -12.89 4.76
C TYR A 120 17.57 -11.88 4.77
N HIS A 121 17.76 -10.75 5.43
CA HIS A 121 17.00 -9.54 5.11
C HIS A 121 17.56 -9.01 3.79
N ALA A 122 16.92 -9.40 2.70
CA ALA A 122 17.43 -9.19 1.35
C ALA A 122 17.32 -7.72 0.93
N ALA A 123 16.16 -7.12 1.17
CA ALA A 123 15.88 -5.73 0.85
C ALA A 123 14.72 -5.20 1.70
N THR A 124 14.63 -3.88 1.80
CA THR A 124 13.46 -3.18 2.33
C THR A 124 12.80 -2.40 1.21
N ARG A 125 11.48 -2.57 1.04
CA ARG A 125 10.68 -1.85 0.03
C ARG A 125 9.48 -1.17 0.67
N SER A 126 9.00 -0.11 0.05
CA SER A 126 7.75 0.55 0.43
C SER A 126 6.59 -0.33 0.02
N LEU A 127 5.73 -0.71 0.97
CA LEU A 127 4.41 -1.27 0.68
C LEU A 127 3.42 -0.13 0.66
N GLU A 128 2.76 0.08 -0.47
CA GLU A 128 1.87 1.20 -0.71
C GLU A 128 0.43 0.71 -0.84
N LEU A 129 -0.51 1.46 -0.25
CA LEU A 129 -1.94 1.19 -0.29
C LEU A 129 -2.67 2.35 -0.94
N TYR A 130 -3.42 2.03 -1.98
CA TYR A 130 -4.19 2.98 -2.79
C TYR A 130 -5.69 2.74 -2.63
N ARG A 131 -6.48 3.82 -2.54
CA ARG A 131 -7.94 3.70 -2.39
C ARG A 131 -8.62 2.96 -3.55
N ALA A 132 -8.10 3.17 -4.76
CA ALA A 132 -8.60 2.54 -5.97
C ALA A 132 -8.47 1.01 -5.97
N GLU A 133 -7.64 0.45 -5.09
CA GLU A 133 -7.36 -0.99 -5.00
C GLU A 133 -7.96 -1.65 -3.75
N THR A 134 -8.83 -0.96 -3.02
CA THR A 134 -9.42 -1.48 -1.77
C THR A 134 -10.17 -2.80 -1.96
N GLU A 135 -10.83 -3.01 -3.11
CA GLU A 135 -11.47 -4.29 -3.45
C GLU A 135 -10.44 -5.43 -3.55
N ALA A 136 -9.28 -5.17 -4.16
CA ALA A 136 -8.21 -6.16 -4.30
C ALA A 136 -7.64 -6.53 -2.92
N TYR A 137 -7.42 -5.54 -2.05
CA TYR A 137 -6.95 -5.78 -0.69
C TYR A 137 -7.97 -6.55 0.14
N LEU A 138 -9.28 -6.25 0.01
CA LEU A 138 -10.35 -6.99 0.68
C LEU A 138 -10.34 -8.47 0.26
N HIS A 139 -10.16 -8.74 -1.04
CA HIS A 139 -10.00 -10.11 -1.54
C HIS A 139 -8.77 -10.80 -0.94
N GLY A 140 -7.65 -10.08 -0.83
CA GLY A 140 -6.41 -10.58 -0.26
C GLY A 140 -6.52 -10.95 1.23
N ILE A 141 -7.15 -10.10 2.05
CA ILE A 141 -7.27 -10.32 3.50
C ILE A 141 -8.36 -11.31 3.89
N THR A 142 -9.33 -11.57 3.01
CA THR A 142 -10.40 -12.56 3.23
C THR A 142 -10.02 -13.97 2.75
N ALA A 143 -8.88 -14.12 2.06
CA ALA A 143 -8.35 -15.40 1.67
C ALA A 143 -8.06 -16.30 2.89
N ARG A 144 -8.06 -17.63 2.68
CA ARG A 144 -7.76 -18.62 3.74
C ARG A 144 -6.43 -18.34 4.44
N GLU A 145 -5.45 -17.86 3.70
CA GLU A 145 -4.16 -17.41 4.20
C GLU A 145 -3.87 -16.03 3.60
N PRO A 146 -4.15 -14.95 4.35
CA PRO A 146 -3.84 -13.58 3.95
C PRO A 146 -2.34 -13.42 3.74
N SER A 147 -1.96 -12.84 2.61
CA SER A 147 -0.55 -12.77 2.22
C SER A 147 -0.24 -11.48 1.48
N VAL A 148 0.98 -11.01 1.64
CA VAL A 148 1.60 -10.07 0.73
C VAL A 148 2.36 -10.82 -0.35
N TYR A 149 2.56 -10.17 -1.48
CA TYR A 149 3.23 -10.72 -2.63
C TYR A 149 4.54 -9.98 -2.82
N VAL A 150 5.62 -10.75 -2.90
CA VAL A 150 6.97 -10.25 -3.12
C VAL A 150 7.34 -10.57 -4.56
N VAL A 151 7.52 -9.53 -5.37
CA VAL A 151 7.95 -9.65 -6.76
C VAL A 151 9.48 -9.54 -6.80
N MET A 152 10.12 -10.54 -7.39
CA MET A 152 11.56 -10.65 -7.48
C MET A 152 12.00 -10.88 -8.91
N ARG A 153 13.10 -10.24 -9.28
CA ARG A 153 13.76 -10.44 -10.57
C ARG A 153 15.08 -11.16 -10.39
N LYS A 154 15.38 -12.11 -11.28
CA LYS A 154 16.69 -12.76 -11.27
C LYS A 154 17.77 -11.78 -11.69
N THR A 155 18.87 -11.76 -10.95
CA THR A 155 20.05 -10.95 -11.25
C THR A 155 21.30 -11.81 -11.30
N LEU A 156 22.38 -11.25 -11.86
CA LEU A 156 23.70 -11.86 -11.83
C LEU A 156 24.45 -11.40 -10.59
N GLY A 157 25.05 -12.34 -9.86
CA GLY A 157 25.88 -12.02 -8.69
C GLY A 157 25.84 -13.11 -7.62
N GLU A 158 26.39 -12.77 -6.45
CA GLU A 158 26.32 -13.62 -5.25
C GLU A 158 24.88 -13.80 -4.76
N HIS A 159 24.09 -12.74 -4.88
CA HIS A 159 22.69 -12.67 -4.51
C HIS A 159 21.82 -12.74 -5.77
N PRO A 160 21.09 -13.84 -6.01
CA PRO A 160 20.51 -14.11 -7.32
C PRO A 160 19.18 -13.40 -7.60
N PHE A 161 18.71 -12.56 -6.66
CA PHE A 161 17.44 -11.87 -6.77
C PHE A 161 17.55 -10.40 -6.41
N GLU A 162 16.79 -9.57 -7.11
CA GLU A 162 16.45 -8.21 -6.70
C GLU A 162 14.96 -8.20 -6.34
N VAL A 163 14.62 -7.59 -5.20
CA VAL A 163 13.22 -7.35 -4.84
C VAL A 163 12.75 -6.11 -5.59
N VAL A 164 11.80 -6.29 -6.51
CA VAL A 164 11.27 -5.25 -7.39
C VAL A 164 10.11 -4.52 -6.71
N LEU A 165 9.16 -5.29 -6.17
CA LEU A 165 7.91 -4.77 -5.60
C LEU A 165 7.48 -5.64 -4.42
N ILE A 166 6.79 -5.02 -3.47
CA ILE A 166 5.96 -5.71 -2.48
C ILE A 166 4.55 -5.13 -2.57
N THR A 167 3.54 -6.00 -2.69
CA THR A 167 2.15 -5.56 -2.81
C THR A 167 1.22 -6.39 -1.93
N ALA A 168 0.15 -5.76 -1.45
CA ALA A 168 -0.96 -6.42 -0.77
C ALA A 168 -2.09 -6.80 -1.75
N SER A 169 -2.02 -6.33 -3.00
CA SER A 169 -3.02 -6.56 -4.06
C SER A 169 -2.76 -7.91 -4.74
N PRO A 170 -3.67 -8.89 -4.64
CA PRO A 170 -3.57 -10.13 -5.41
C PRO A 170 -3.68 -9.89 -6.93
N TYR A 171 -4.37 -8.82 -7.35
CA TYR A 171 -4.57 -8.50 -8.75
C TYR A 171 -3.29 -7.92 -9.37
N GLU A 172 -2.65 -6.97 -8.69
CA GLU A 172 -1.34 -6.47 -9.14
C GLU A 172 -0.30 -7.60 -9.18
N ALA A 173 -0.28 -8.47 -8.16
CA ALA A 173 0.60 -9.63 -8.13
C ALA A 173 0.37 -10.60 -9.30
N GLN A 174 -0.88 -10.73 -9.78
CA GLN A 174 -1.21 -11.57 -10.92
C GLN A 174 -0.62 -11.00 -12.22
N ASP A 175 -0.68 -9.68 -12.42
CA ASP A 175 -0.12 -9.03 -13.61
C ASP A 175 1.38 -9.31 -13.76
N TYR A 176 2.11 -9.37 -12.64
CA TYR A 176 3.54 -9.78 -12.63
C TYR A 176 3.75 -11.28 -12.87
N CYS A 177 2.81 -12.13 -12.47
CA CYS A 177 2.89 -13.57 -12.77
C CYS A 177 2.80 -13.83 -14.28
N ASP A 178 2.01 -13.04 -15.00
CA ASP A 178 1.72 -13.25 -16.41
C ASP A 178 2.86 -12.81 -17.34
N SER A 179 3.82 -11.99 -16.87
CA SER A 179 4.95 -11.49 -17.67
C SER A 179 6.04 -12.53 -17.92
N GLY A 180 6.20 -13.52 -17.04
CA GLY A 180 7.23 -14.57 -17.10
C GLY A 180 8.68 -14.12 -16.82
N GLU A 181 8.94 -12.82 -16.67
CA GLU A 181 10.27 -12.28 -16.32
C GLU A 181 10.50 -12.25 -14.81
N ASP A 182 9.42 -12.09 -14.05
CA ASP A 182 9.45 -11.91 -12.60
C ASP A 182 8.95 -13.16 -11.87
N ILE A 183 9.44 -13.35 -10.65
CA ILE A 183 9.02 -14.40 -9.72
C ILE A 183 8.19 -13.74 -8.63
N VAL A 184 6.95 -14.19 -8.49
CA VAL A 184 6.04 -13.72 -7.44
C VAL A 184 5.97 -14.77 -6.35
N GLU A 185 6.43 -14.42 -5.15
CA GLU A 185 6.32 -15.27 -3.96
C GLU A 185 5.21 -14.76 -3.04
N LYS A 186 4.34 -15.68 -2.62
CA LYS A 186 3.26 -15.40 -1.68
C LYS A 186 3.78 -15.59 -0.26
N VAL A 187 3.76 -14.53 0.55
CA VAL A 187 4.28 -14.53 1.93
C VAL A 187 3.16 -14.21 2.91
N PRO A 188 2.88 -15.06 3.91
CA PRO A 188 1.83 -14.82 4.90
C PRO A 188 2.00 -13.50 5.63
N MET A 189 0.91 -12.74 5.78
CA MET A 189 0.93 -11.46 6.49
C MET A 189 1.16 -11.68 7.99
N PRO A 190 2.15 -11.02 8.61
CA PRO A 190 2.20 -10.89 10.06
C PRO A 190 0.95 -10.18 10.58
N ALA A 191 0.53 -10.48 11.81
CA ALA A 191 -0.72 -9.94 12.38
C ALA A 191 -0.79 -8.40 12.33
N GLY A 192 0.33 -7.71 12.59
CA GLY A 192 0.37 -6.24 12.51
C GLY A 192 0.19 -5.71 11.09
N LEU A 193 0.69 -6.41 10.07
CA LEU A 193 0.51 -6.04 8.68
C LEU A 193 -0.94 -6.26 8.23
N LEU A 194 -1.51 -7.40 8.62
CA LEU A 194 -2.91 -7.73 8.34
C LEU A 194 -3.86 -6.69 8.96
N ALA A 195 -3.62 -6.29 10.21
CA ALA A 195 -4.40 -5.26 10.87
C ALA A 195 -4.28 -3.91 10.15
N TRP A 196 -3.07 -3.52 9.75
CA TRP A 196 -2.85 -2.26 9.03
C TRP A 196 -3.55 -2.20 7.67
N VAL A 197 -3.49 -3.28 6.88
CA VAL A 197 -4.23 -3.39 5.61
C VAL A 197 -5.75 -3.43 5.87
N GLY A 198 -6.18 -4.17 6.88
CA GLY A 198 -7.58 -4.25 7.29
C GLY A 198 -8.18 -2.90 7.66
N ASP A 199 -7.48 -2.11 8.49
CA ASP A 199 -7.89 -0.76 8.88
C ASP A 199 -7.98 0.19 7.68
N PHE A 200 -7.09 0.03 6.69
CA PHE A 200 -7.14 0.80 5.45
C PHE A 200 -8.38 0.46 4.63
N VAL A 201 -8.66 -0.84 4.46
CA VAL A 201 -9.85 -1.33 3.74
C VAL A 201 -11.12 -0.89 4.46
N GLU A 202 -11.23 -1.07 5.78
CA GLU A 202 -12.41 -0.65 6.55
C GLU A 202 -12.71 0.84 6.41
N ARG A 203 -11.67 1.68 6.32
CA ARG A 203 -11.84 3.14 6.23
C ARG A 203 -12.23 3.62 4.83
N TYR A 204 -11.77 2.95 3.78
CA TYR A 204 -11.82 3.49 2.42
C TYR A 204 -12.52 2.60 1.40
N HIS A 205 -12.84 1.36 1.74
CA HIS A 205 -13.59 0.49 0.85
C HIS A 205 -15.06 0.92 0.81
N GLU A 206 -15.51 1.28 -0.37
CA GLU A 206 -16.91 1.53 -0.68
C GLU A 206 -17.34 0.48 -1.71
N GLU A 207 -18.46 -0.22 -1.47
CA GLU A 207 -19.01 -1.16 -2.44
C GLU A 207 -19.54 -0.38 -3.66
N GLU A 208 -18.76 -0.34 -4.73
CA GLU A 208 -19.21 0.25 -5.98
C GLU A 208 -20.14 -0.73 -6.71
N GLU A 209 -21.43 -0.37 -6.84
CA GLU A 209 -22.33 -1.11 -7.72
C GLU A 209 -21.85 -0.96 -9.17
N PHE A 210 -21.39 -2.06 -9.77
CA PHE A 210 -20.94 -2.08 -11.15
C PHE A 210 -22.07 -1.69 -12.12
N VAL A 211 -22.10 -0.42 -12.55
CA VAL A 211 -23.03 0.05 -13.58
C VAL A 211 -22.45 -0.28 -14.95
N LYS A 212 -22.92 -1.39 -15.54
CA LYS A 212 -22.59 -1.75 -16.92
C LYS A 212 -22.99 -0.60 -17.85
N ARG A 213 -22.01 0.04 -18.51
CA ARG A 213 -22.29 1.03 -19.56
C ARG A 213 -23.21 0.41 -20.61
N ARG A 214 -24.40 0.99 -20.78
CA ARG A 214 -25.31 0.59 -21.85
C ARG A 214 -24.74 1.13 -23.15
N ARG A 215 -24.41 0.25 -24.10
CA ARG A 215 -24.01 0.69 -25.44
C ARG A 215 -25.20 1.40 -26.08
N ASP A 216 -25.05 2.67 -26.40
CA ASP A 216 -26.03 3.41 -27.18
C ASP A 216 -26.25 2.67 -28.51
N ARG A 217 -27.51 2.34 -28.78
CA ARG A 217 -27.85 1.67 -30.05
C ARG A 217 -27.63 2.70 -31.16
N ALA A 218 -26.75 2.38 -32.11
CA ALA A 218 -26.64 3.15 -33.34
C ALA A 218 -28.01 3.18 -34.03
N ARG A 219 -28.45 4.37 -34.45
CA ARG A 219 -29.70 4.52 -35.21
C ARG A 219 -29.49 3.96 -36.62
N VAL A 220 -29.92 2.72 -36.84
CA VAL A 220 -29.79 2.00 -38.12
C VAL A 220 -30.85 2.40 -39.16
N ASP A 221 -31.90 3.12 -38.75
CA ASP A 221 -32.99 3.55 -39.64
C ASP A 221 -32.67 4.84 -40.41
N GLY A 222 -31.45 5.36 -40.30
CA GLY A 222 -31.00 6.52 -41.05
C GLY A 222 -30.84 6.18 -42.53
N LYS A 223 -31.76 6.64 -43.38
CA LYS A 223 -31.59 6.61 -44.84
C LYS A 223 -30.50 7.63 -45.22
N GLN A 224 -29.24 7.19 -45.25
CA GLN A 224 -28.12 8.01 -45.67
C GLN A 224 -28.01 7.98 -47.20
N ASP A 225 -28.61 8.98 -47.84
CA ASP A 225 -28.54 9.15 -49.29
C ASP A 225 -27.35 10.07 -49.60
N GLY A 226 -26.18 9.48 -49.86
CA GLY A 226 -24.91 10.19 -50.08
C GLY A 226 -24.22 10.69 -48.81
N ILE A 227 -22.91 10.94 -48.91
CA ILE A 227 -22.10 11.51 -47.81
C ILE A 227 -21.62 12.91 -48.24
N GLY A 228 -22.05 13.95 -47.52
CA GLY A 228 -21.56 15.32 -47.70
C GLY A 228 -22.53 16.26 -48.42
N ASP A 229 -22.03 17.41 -48.86
CA ASP A 229 -22.83 18.44 -49.54
C ASP A 229 -23.37 17.91 -50.89
N PRO A 230 -24.69 18.00 -51.15
CA PRO A 230 -25.28 17.58 -52.40
C PRO A 230 -24.67 18.21 -53.65
N ARG A 231 -23.99 19.37 -53.58
CA ARG A 231 -23.42 20.06 -54.75
C ARG A 231 -22.06 19.54 -55.20
N ILE A 232 -21.35 18.82 -54.33
CA ILE A 232 -19.98 18.36 -54.59
C ILE A 232 -20.03 16.88 -54.96
N SER A 233 -19.59 16.55 -56.18
CA SER A 233 -19.48 15.15 -56.59
C SER A 233 -18.27 14.51 -55.90
N THR A 234 -18.54 13.63 -54.95
CA THR A 234 -17.49 12.85 -54.26
C THR A 234 -17.46 11.42 -54.79
N THR A 235 -16.28 10.81 -54.81
CA THR A 235 -16.07 9.40 -55.21
C THR A 235 -16.84 8.40 -54.32
N ALA A 236 -17.29 8.80 -53.14
CA ALA A 236 -18.11 7.99 -52.22
C ALA A 236 -19.59 7.89 -52.63
N ASP A 237 -20.08 8.71 -53.57
CA ASP A 237 -21.50 8.76 -53.97
C ASP A 237 -21.89 7.77 -55.08
N VAL A 238 -21.16 6.67 -55.21
CA VAL A 238 -21.43 5.63 -56.21
C VAL A 238 -22.89 5.14 -56.10
N TYR A 239 -23.37 4.98 -54.87
CA TYR A 239 -24.71 4.50 -54.52
C TYR A 239 -25.73 5.60 -54.22
N ALA A 240 -25.42 6.87 -54.49
CA ALA A 240 -26.38 7.95 -54.30
C ALA A 240 -27.62 7.76 -55.18
N SER A 241 -28.79 8.06 -54.62
CA SER A 241 -30.06 7.84 -55.30
C SER A 241 -30.18 8.70 -56.57
N PRO A 242 -31.00 8.27 -57.54
CA PRO A 242 -31.27 9.08 -58.74
C PRO A 242 -31.86 10.46 -58.40
N ALA A 243 -32.55 10.60 -57.27
CA ALA A 243 -33.08 11.89 -56.83
C ALA A 243 -31.96 12.86 -56.44
N LEU A 244 -30.96 12.40 -55.69
CA LEU A 244 -29.80 13.20 -55.29
C LEU A 244 -28.92 13.58 -56.49
N LYS A 245 -28.72 12.64 -57.43
CA LYS A 245 -28.00 12.89 -58.68
C LYS A 245 -28.71 13.92 -59.58
N ARG A 246 -30.06 13.95 -59.60
CA ARG A 246 -30.83 14.95 -60.36
C ARG A 246 -30.74 16.36 -59.75
N GLY A 247 -30.69 16.47 -58.42
CA GLY A 247 -30.53 17.76 -57.74
C GLY A 247 -29.18 18.46 -58.01
N ARG A 248 -28.18 17.74 -58.53
CA ARG A 248 -26.86 18.27 -58.93
C ARG A 248 -26.84 18.93 -60.31
N LEU A 249 -27.85 18.67 -61.14
CA LEU A 249 -27.88 19.08 -62.56
C LEU A 249 -28.69 20.36 -62.79
N GLN A 250 -29.22 21.00 -61.74
CA GLN A 250 -29.96 22.26 -61.80
C GLN A 250 -29.11 23.44 -61.34
#